data_AF-A0A022Q071-F1
#
_entry.id   AF-A0A022Q071-F1
#
_cell.length_a   1.000
_cell.length_b   1.000
_cell.length_c   1.000
_cell.angle_alpha   90.00
_cell.angle_beta   90.00
_cell.angle_gamma   90.00
#
_symmetry.space_group_name_H-M   'P 1'
#
loop_
_entity.id
_entity.type
_entity.pdbx_description
1 polymer ?
#
loop_
_entity_poly.entity_id
_entity_poly.type
_entity_poly.pdbx_seq_one_letter_code
_entity_poly.pdbx_strand_id
1 'polypeptide(L)'
;MIHLVFLLCFFLMNPCSSAADTISSNQTFSGDQTIVSFGGNFELEFFSPGNSSKHYRGINKKVNKQTVVWVGVANRVTPIFDKNYAHLTIVDGNLVLLKESKSHIWSTGVKTPNNSSAVAAVLDDGNLVLKNGS
;
A
#
# COMPACT_ATOMS: atom_id res chain seq x y z
N MET A 1 -1.86 44.87 4.22
CA MET A 1 -0.90 43.80 4.58
C MET A 1 -1.62 42.63 5.26
N ILE A 2 -2.73 42.13 4.69
CA ILE A 2 -3.51 41.01 5.26
C ILE A 2 -3.85 39.96 4.17
N HIS A 3 -3.79 40.32 2.89
CA HIS A 3 -4.02 39.37 1.78
C HIS A 3 -2.84 38.42 1.50
N LEU A 4 -1.61 38.76 1.90
CA LEU A 4 -0.42 37.93 1.62
C LEU A 4 -0.33 36.69 2.54
N VAL A 5 -0.95 36.74 3.72
CA VAL A 5 -0.94 35.63 4.69
C VAL A 5 -1.89 34.51 4.25
N PHE A 6 -3.00 34.85 3.60
CA PHE A 6 -4.00 33.86 3.16
C PHE A 6 -3.53 32.99 1.99
N LEU A 7 -2.60 33.49 1.17
CA LEU A 7 -2.04 32.77 0.02
C LEU A 7 -0.92 31.79 0.43
N LEU A 8 -0.25 32.01 1.56
CA LEU A 8 0.84 31.15 2.03
C LEU A 8 0.32 29.87 2.71
N CYS A 9 -0.92 29.88 3.20
CA CYS A 9 -1.53 28.71 3.85
C CYS A 9 -1.96 27.61 2.87
N PHE A 10 -2.06 27.89 1.57
CA PHE A 10 -2.40 26.87 0.56
C PHE A 10 -1.21 25.97 0.18
N PHE A 11 0.03 26.40 0.42
CA PHE A 11 1.24 25.67 0.01
C PHE A 11 1.77 24.68 1.06
N LEU A 12 1.12 24.57 2.22
CA LEU A 12 1.49 23.61 3.27
C LEU A 12 0.47 22.47 3.44
N MET A 13 -0.43 22.28 2.46
CA MET A 13 -1.09 21.00 2.31
C MET A 13 -0.03 20.01 1.81
N ASN A 14 0.66 19.37 2.75
CA ASN A 14 1.23 18.06 2.48
C ASN A 14 0.12 17.26 1.80
N PRO A 15 0.36 16.60 0.65
CA PRO A 15 -0.62 15.68 0.12
C PRO A 15 -0.85 14.66 1.24
N CYS A 16 -2.01 14.76 1.90
CA CYS A 16 -2.46 13.74 2.81
C CYS A 16 -2.62 12.53 1.90
N SER A 17 -1.63 11.63 1.91
CA SER A 17 -1.80 10.34 1.26
C SER A 17 -3.06 9.76 1.86
N SER A 18 -4.06 9.52 1.00
CA SER A 18 -5.32 8.94 1.42
C SER A 18 -5.02 7.51 1.87
N ALA A 19 -4.72 7.36 3.15
CA ALA A 19 -4.57 6.06 3.78
C ALA A 19 -5.95 5.41 3.79
N ALA A 20 -6.10 4.33 3.03
CA ALA A 20 -7.25 3.46 3.20
C ALA A 20 -6.94 2.46 4.31
N ASP A 21 -7.94 2.04 5.07
CA ASP A 21 -7.75 0.97 6.05
C ASP A 21 -7.84 -0.42 5.39
N THR A 22 -8.35 -0.46 4.14
CA THR A 22 -8.63 -1.70 3.40
C THR A 22 -8.55 -1.56 1.86
N ILE A 23 -8.28 -2.67 1.15
CA ILE A 23 -8.51 -2.83 -0.30
C ILE A 23 -9.73 -3.73 -0.52
N SER A 24 -10.76 -3.21 -1.18
CA SER A 24 -11.90 -4.02 -1.66
C SER A 24 -11.66 -4.60 -3.06
N SER A 25 -12.43 -5.62 -3.45
CA SER A 25 -12.30 -6.33 -4.73
C SER A 25 -12.43 -5.47 -6.00
N ASN A 26 -13.04 -4.29 -5.89
CA ASN A 26 -13.20 -3.32 -6.97
C ASN A 26 -12.17 -2.18 -6.93
N GLN A 27 -11.18 -2.25 -6.04
CA GLN A 27 -10.19 -1.20 -5.86
C GLN A 27 -8.80 -1.65 -6.31
N THR A 28 -8.03 -0.64 -6.72
CA THR A 28 -6.66 -0.78 -7.17
C THR A 28 -5.81 0.27 -6.49
N PHE A 29 -4.67 -0.15 -5.94
CA PHE A 29 -3.75 0.72 -5.22
C PHE A 29 -2.41 0.77 -5.95
N SER A 30 -2.03 1.92 -6.50
CA SER A 30 -0.80 2.13 -7.26
C SER A 30 0.05 3.26 -6.67
N GLY A 31 1.30 3.39 -7.12
CA GLY A 31 2.14 4.54 -6.82
C GLY A 31 2.33 4.79 -5.32
N ASP A 32 1.95 5.98 -4.85
CA ASP A 32 2.09 6.40 -3.44
C ASP A 32 0.88 6.05 -2.56
N GLN A 33 -0.10 5.32 -3.08
CA GLN A 33 -1.23 4.88 -2.28
C GLN A 33 -0.80 3.79 -1.29
N THR A 34 -1.22 3.96 -0.04
CA THR A 34 -0.88 3.11 1.08
C THR A 34 -2.12 2.60 1.81
N ILE A 35 -1.93 1.54 2.59
CA ILE A 35 -2.92 1.04 3.55
C ILE A 35 -2.33 1.16 4.93
N VAL A 36 -3.05 1.77 5.86
CA VAL A 36 -2.57 1.99 7.23
C VAL A 36 -3.43 1.20 8.20
N SER A 37 -2.80 0.61 9.21
CA SER A 37 -3.51 -0.04 10.30
C SER A 37 -4.29 0.98 11.13
N PHE A 38 -5.36 0.56 11.80
CA PHE A 38 -6.23 1.48 12.56
C PHE A 38 -5.48 2.35 13.56
N GLY A 39 -4.53 1.78 14.30
CA GLY A 39 -3.67 2.49 15.25
C GLY A 39 -2.53 3.29 14.61
N GLY A 40 -2.39 3.28 13.28
CA GLY A 40 -1.37 4.03 12.55
C GLY A 40 0.05 3.46 12.66
N ASN A 41 0.21 2.28 13.23
CA ASN A 41 1.51 1.70 13.57
C ASN A 41 2.12 0.89 12.43
N PHE A 42 1.30 0.37 11.52
CA PHE A 42 1.73 -0.42 10.39
C PHE A 42 1.17 0.14 9.09
N GLU A 43 1.99 0.12 8.04
CA GLU A 43 1.59 0.64 6.73
C GLU A 43 2.13 -0.26 5.62
N LEU A 44 1.24 -0.64 4.69
CA LEU A 44 1.59 -1.31 3.44
C LEU A 44 1.80 -0.25 2.38
N GLU A 45 3.04 -0.12 1.91
CA GLU A 45 3.44 0.88 0.93
C GLU A 45 4.44 0.33 -0.10
N PHE A 46 4.73 1.11 -1.14
CA PHE A 46 5.94 0.91 -1.93
C PHE A 46 7.12 1.60 -1.25
N PHE A 47 8.27 0.93 -1.20
CA PHE A 47 9.50 1.50 -0.65
C PHE A 47 10.72 1.16 -1.50
N SER A 48 11.75 1.99 -1.38
CA SER A 48 13.07 1.78 -1.99
C SER A 48 14.14 1.68 -0.90
N PRO A 49 14.91 0.57 -0.83
CA PRO A 49 15.98 0.45 0.13
C PRO A 49 17.19 1.30 -0.27
N GLY A 50 17.62 2.21 0.61
CA GLY A 50 18.76 3.10 0.38
C GLY A 50 18.56 4.00 -0.84
N ASN A 51 19.60 4.17 -1.66
CA ASN A 51 19.53 4.94 -2.91
C ASN A 51 19.21 4.08 -4.13
N SER A 52 18.45 3.00 -3.95
CA SER A 52 18.09 2.10 -5.05
C SER A 52 16.92 2.64 -5.89
N SER A 53 16.98 2.45 -7.20
CA SER A 53 15.84 2.63 -8.11
C SER A 53 14.84 1.45 -8.08
N LYS A 54 15.07 0.45 -7.23
CA LYS A 54 14.19 -0.70 -7.08
C LYS A 54 13.16 -0.44 -5.99
N HIS A 55 11.90 -0.61 -6.36
CA HIS A 55 10.74 -0.51 -5.49
C HIS A 55 10.22 -1.91 -5.12
N TYR A 56 9.81 -2.04 -3.87
CA TYR A 56 9.18 -3.24 -3.33
C TYR A 56 7.92 -2.85 -2.59
N ARG A 57 6.92 -3.73 -2.59
CA ARG A 57 5.71 -3.55 -1.81
C ARG A 57 5.89 -4.27 -0.48
N GLY A 58 5.70 -3.60 0.64
CA GLY A 58 5.97 -4.19 1.94
C GLY A 58 5.26 -3.51 3.10
N ILE A 59 5.18 -4.22 4.21
CA ILE A 59 4.62 -3.72 5.46
C ILE A 59 5.76 -3.14 6.28
N ASN A 60 5.59 -1.89 6.66
CA ASN A 60 6.46 -1.17 7.55
C ASN A 60 5.82 -1.07 8.95
N LYS A 61 6.64 -0.89 9.98
CA LYS A 61 6.25 -0.51 11.33
C LYS A 61 6.81 0.85 11.65
N LYS A 62 5.95 1.76 12.09
CA LYS A 62 6.33 3.07 12.66
C LYS A 62 6.66 2.86 14.14
N VAL A 63 7.96 2.89 14.47
CA VAL A 63 8.43 2.75 15.86
C VAL A 63 8.37 4.09 16.58
N ASN A 64 8.61 5.18 15.85
CA ASN A 64 8.44 6.59 16.24
C ASN A 64 7.98 7.35 14.98
N LYS A 65 7.59 8.63 15.09
CA LYS A 65 7.16 9.45 13.93
C LYS A 65 8.15 9.50 12.75
N GLN A 66 9.39 9.05 12.92
CA GLN A 66 10.45 9.07 11.91
C GLN A 66 11.12 7.71 11.67
N THR A 67 10.95 6.71 12.55
CA THR A 67 11.69 5.44 12.45
C THR A 67 10.81 4.37 11.82
N VAL A 68 11.22 3.89 10.65
CA VAL A 68 10.51 2.89 9.84
C VAL A 68 11.28 1.58 9.86
N VAL A 69 10.60 0.50 10.25
CA VAL A 69 11.16 -0.88 10.25
C VAL A 69 10.35 -1.75 9.29
N TRP A 70 11.02 -2.44 8.37
CA TRP A 70 10.36 -3.31 7.40
C TRP A 70 10.11 -4.70 7.99
N VAL A 71 8.84 -5.11 8.07
CA VAL A 71 8.43 -6.38 8.71
C VAL A 71 8.08 -7.45 7.68
N GLY A 72 7.64 -7.05 6.48
CA GLY A 72 7.33 -7.97 5.39
C GLY A 72 7.57 -7.31 4.03
N VAL A 73 8.01 -8.10 3.05
CA VAL A 73 8.31 -7.60 1.69
C VAL A 73 7.75 -8.59 0.68
N ALA A 74 6.77 -8.14 -0.10
CA ALA A 74 6.32 -8.81 -1.31
C ALA A 74 7.35 -8.61 -2.42
N ASN A 75 7.23 -9.35 -3.52
CA ASN A 75 8.05 -9.17 -4.73
C ASN A 75 9.59 -9.10 -4.56
N ARG A 76 10.15 -9.77 -3.54
CA ARG A 76 11.61 -9.85 -3.31
C ARG A 76 12.41 -10.36 -4.52
N VAL A 77 11.80 -11.24 -5.32
CA VAL A 77 12.40 -11.83 -6.53
C VAL A 77 12.32 -10.87 -7.72
N THR A 78 11.22 -10.11 -7.82
CA THR A 78 10.90 -9.29 -8.99
C THR A 78 10.66 -7.83 -8.55
N PRO A 79 11.73 -7.03 -8.41
CA PRO A 79 11.61 -5.60 -8.08
C PRO A 79 10.89 -4.82 -9.20
N ILE A 80 10.29 -3.70 -8.81
CA ILE A 80 9.63 -2.76 -9.72
C ILE A 80 10.53 -1.54 -9.89
N PHE A 81 10.66 -1.00 -11.10
CA PHE A 81 11.51 0.18 -11.36
C PHE A 81 10.71 1.49 -11.37
N ASP A 82 9.40 1.42 -11.60
CA ASP A 82 8.51 2.55 -11.46
C ASP A 82 7.21 2.07 -10.77
N LYS A 83 7.02 2.54 -9.54
CA LYS A 83 5.89 2.19 -8.68
C LYS A 83 4.53 2.59 -9.26
N ASN A 84 4.49 3.54 -10.20
CA ASN A 84 3.25 3.96 -10.84
C ASN A 84 2.75 2.93 -11.87
N TYR A 85 3.66 2.08 -12.39
CA TYR A 85 3.34 1.01 -13.34
C TYR A 85 3.04 -0.33 -12.66
N ALA A 86 2.82 -0.32 -11.34
CA ALA A 86 2.44 -1.50 -10.58
C ALA A 86 1.33 -1.18 -9.58
N HIS A 87 0.46 -2.15 -9.33
CA HIS A 87 -0.67 -1.97 -8.44
C HIS A 87 -1.05 -3.23 -7.67
N LEU A 88 -1.56 -3.03 -6.46
CA LEU A 88 -2.22 -4.05 -5.66
C LEU A 88 -3.72 -4.04 -5.97
N THR A 89 -4.30 -5.23 -6.14
CA THR A 89 -5.74 -5.41 -6.28
C THR A 89 -6.11 -6.82 -5.83
N ILE A 90 -7.40 -7.11 -5.71
CA ILE A 90 -7.89 -8.45 -5.38
C ILE A 90 -8.51 -9.08 -6.63
N VAL A 91 -8.00 -10.25 -7.02
CA VAL A 91 -8.52 -11.05 -8.12
C VAL A 91 -8.91 -12.41 -7.57
N ASP A 92 -10.18 -12.79 -7.75
CA ASP A 92 -10.75 -14.06 -7.30
C ASP A 92 -10.51 -14.36 -5.80
N GLY A 93 -10.51 -13.33 -4.95
CA GLY A 93 -10.27 -13.47 -3.51
C GLY A 93 -8.79 -13.57 -3.12
N ASN A 94 -7.87 -13.37 -4.07
CA ASN A 94 -6.43 -13.36 -3.85
C ASN A 94 -5.90 -11.93 -3.97
N LEU A 95 -5.05 -11.50 -3.04
CA LEU A 95 -4.38 -10.21 -3.15
C LEU A 95 -3.20 -10.39 -4.11
N VAL A 96 -3.22 -9.63 -5.21
CA VAL A 96 -2.24 -9.75 -6.29
C VAL A 96 -1.53 -8.41 -6.51
N LEU A 97 -0.24 -8.49 -6.83
CA LEU A 97 0.57 -7.39 -7.31
C LEU A 97 0.82 -7.59 -8.80
N LEU A 98 0.33 -6.64 -9.60
CA LEU A 98 0.39 -6.69 -11.06
C LEU A 98 1.13 -5.48 -11.62
N LYS A 99 1.72 -5.65 -12.79
CA LYS A 99 2.11 -4.52 -13.65
C LYS A 99 0.87 -3.94 -14.34
N GLU A 100 0.99 -2.72 -14.88
CA GLU A 100 -0.05 -2.13 -15.75
C GLU A 100 -0.38 -3.03 -16.95
N SER A 101 0.61 -3.74 -17.50
CA SER A 101 0.45 -4.76 -18.53
C SER A 101 -0.32 -6.03 -18.08
N LYS A 102 -0.86 -6.04 -16.86
CA LYS A 102 -1.50 -7.18 -16.18
C LYS A 102 -0.57 -8.38 -15.94
N SER A 103 0.74 -8.20 -16.12
CA SER A 103 1.72 -9.23 -15.81
C SER A 103 1.83 -9.43 -14.30
N HIS A 104 1.74 -10.69 -13.86
CA HIS A 104 1.81 -11.07 -12.46
C HIS A 104 3.22 -10.89 -11.88
N ILE A 105 3.32 -10.28 -10.69
CA ILE A 105 4.56 -10.11 -9.95
C ILE A 105 4.56 -10.98 -8.69
N TRP A 106 3.46 -10.94 -7.93
CA TRP A 106 3.33 -11.63 -6.65
C TRP A 106 1.85 -11.81 -6.28
N SER A 107 1.52 -12.83 -5.47
CA SER A 107 0.20 -13.00 -4.87
C SER A 107 0.26 -13.77 -3.56
N THR A 108 -0.83 -13.74 -2.76
CA THR A 108 -0.90 -14.48 -1.49
C THR A 108 -1.05 -15.99 -1.67
N GLY A 109 -1.41 -16.46 -2.87
CA GLY A 109 -1.48 -17.89 -3.18
C GLY A 109 -2.63 -18.64 -2.51
N VAL A 110 -3.71 -17.94 -2.14
CA VAL A 110 -4.93 -18.53 -1.57
C VAL A 110 -5.51 -19.56 -2.54
N LYS A 111 -5.71 -20.79 -2.05
CA LYS A 111 -6.19 -21.96 -2.82
C LYS A 111 -7.70 -22.11 -2.89
N THR A 112 -8.45 -21.25 -2.21
CA THR A 112 -9.92 -21.18 -2.30
C THR A 112 -10.35 -19.87 -2.95
N PRO A 113 -10.15 -19.70 -4.27
CA PRO A 113 -10.62 -18.52 -4.99
C PRO A 113 -12.15 -18.55 -5.14
N ASN A 114 -12.73 -17.40 -5.49
CA ASN A 114 -14.18 -17.10 -5.68
C ASN A 114 -14.85 -16.31 -4.55
N ASN A 115 -14.08 -15.58 -3.75
CA ASN A 115 -14.65 -14.63 -2.80
C ASN A 115 -14.69 -13.22 -3.41
N SER A 116 -15.80 -12.90 -4.11
CA SER A 116 -15.99 -11.59 -4.73
C SER A 116 -16.13 -10.45 -3.72
N SER A 117 -16.43 -10.75 -2.45
CA SER A 117 -16.47 -9.75 -1.39
C SER A 117 -15.15 -9.64 -0.61
N ALA A 118 -14.08 -10.32 -1.01
CA ALA A 118 -12.82 -10.29 -0.25
C ALA A 118 -12.27 -8.85 -0.10
N VAL A 119 -11.74 -8.59 1.09
CA VAL A 119 -11.12 -7.32 1.48
C VAL A 119 -9.75 -7.62 2.11
N ALA A 120 -8.72 -6.86 1.71
CA ALA A 120 -7.40 -6.89 2.32
C ALA A 120 -7.25 -5.79 3.36
N ALA A 121 -6.65 -6.06 4.52
CA ALA A 121 -6.41 -5.07 5.56
C ALA A 121 -5.06 -5.31 6.26
N VAL A 122 -4.41 -4.24 6.72
CA VAL A 122 -3.26 -4.32 7.63
C VAL A 122 -3.76 -4.12 9.05
N LEU A 123 -3.47 -5.06 9.94
CA LEU A 123 -3.87 -5.02 11.34
C LEU A 123 -2.79 -4.36 12.22
N ASP A 124 -3.17 -3.96 13.44
CA ASP A 124 -2.28 -3.31 14.41
C ASP A 124 -1.22 -4.23 15.03
N ASP A 125 -1.28 -5.53 14.74
CA ASP A 125 -0.21 -6.48 15.03
C ASP A 125 0.79 -6.63 13.86
N GLY A 126 0.55 -5.93 12.75
CA GLY A 126 1.36 -5.97 11.53
C GLY A 126 0.98 -7.06 10.54
N ASN A 127 -0.09 -7.82 10.79
CA ASN A 127 -0.55 -8.84 9.87
C ASN A 127 -1.35 -8.24 8.71
N LEU A 128 -1.01 -8.68 7.49
CA LEU A 128 -1.83 -8.46 6.30
C LEU A 128 -2.82 -9.62 6.15
N VAL A 129 -4.11 -9.31 6.23
CA VAL A 129 -5.17 -10.32 6.21
C VAL A 129 -6.09 -10.13 5.02
N LEU A 130 -6.54 -11.24 4.44
CA LEU A 130 -7.69 -11.30 3.55
C LEU A 130 -8.90 -11.78 4.36
N LYS A 131 -9.98 -11.02 4.35
CA LYS A 131 -11.23 -11.33 5.05
C LYS A 131 -12.43 -11.15 4.13
N ASN A 132 -13.56 -11.76 4.49
CA ASN A 132 -14.82 -11.46 3.82
C ASN A 132 -15.19 -10.00 4.07
N GLY A 133 -15.51 -9.28 3.00
CA GLY A 133 -16.19 -8.01 3.09
C GLY A 133 -17.62 -8.21 3.55
N SER A 134 -18.09 -7.24 4.32
CA SER A 134 -19.47 -7.17 4.81
C SER A 134 -20.47 -6.94 3.69
#